data_AF-A0A520J8Q0-F1
#
_entry.id   AF-A0A520J8Q0-F1
#
_cell.length_a   1.000
_cell.length_b   1.000
_cell.length_c   1.000
_cell.angle_alpha   90.00
_cell.angle_beta   90.00
_cell.angle_gamma   90.00
#
_symmetry.space_group_name_H-M   'P 1'
#
loop_
_entity.id
_entity.type
_entity.pdbx_description
1 polymer ?
#
loop_
_entity_poly.entity_id
_entity_poly.type
_entity_poly.pdbx_seq_one_letter_code
_entity_poly.pdbx_strand_id
1 'polypeptide(L)' 'MILHGYWRSTTSYRVRIALNLKQCSYEQRTHDL' A
#
# COMPACT_ATOMS: atom_id res chain seq x y z
N MET A 1 9.72 -3.46 3.17
CA MET A 1 9.56 -2.08 2.66
C MET A 1 8.24 -1.55 3.19
N ILE A 2 8.23 -0.37 3.82
CA ILE A 2 7.04 0.17 4.51
C ILE A 2 6.28 1.06 3.54
N LEU A 3 5.02 0.71 3.24
CA LEU A 3 4.15 1.47 2.37
C LEU A 3 3.23 2.35 3.23
N HIS A 4 3.48 3.66 3.21
CA HIS A 4 2.61 4.65 3.83
C HIS A 4 1.39 4.86 2.96
N GLY A 5 0.29 4.17 3.30
CA GLY A 5 -0.99 4.29 2.62
C GLY A 5 -1.87 5.30 3.34
N TYR A 6 -2.39 6.29 2.63
CA TYR A 6 -3.49 7.11 3.14
C TYR A 6 -4.80 6.45 2.71
N TRP A 7 -5.72 6.17 3.63
CA TRP A 7 -7.01 5.49 3.34
C TRP A 7 -7.74 6.15 2.16
N ARG A 8 -7.69 7.49 2.06
CA ARG A 8 -8.44 8.26 1.05
C ARG A 8 -7.68 8.44 -0.28
N SER A 9 -6.43 8.00 -0.38
CA SER A 9 -5.65 8.10 -1.62
C SER A 9 -5.82 6.85 -2.47
N THR A 10 -6.52 6.97 -3.59
CA THR A 10 -6.73 5.90 -4.58
C THR A 10 -5.41 5.36 -5.18
N THR A 11 -4.34 6.15 -5.14
CA THR A 11 -2.99 5.74 -5.57
C THR A 11 -2.40 4.64 -4.68
N SER A 12 -2.68 4.64 -3.37
CA SER A 12 -2.20 3.60 -2.45
C SER A 12 -2.80 2.23 -2.78
N TYR A 13 -4.05 2.18 -3.28
CA TYR A 13 -4.70 0.93 -3.67
C TYR A 13 -4.05 0.26 -4.89
N ARG A 14 -3.68 1.04 -5.90
CA ARG A 14 -3.01 0.52 -7.12
C ARG A 14 -1.63 -0.03 -6.82
N VAL A 15 -0.86 0.66 -5.97
CA VAL A 15 0.47 0.21 -5.53
C VAL A 15 0.36 -1.11 -4.77
N ARG A 16 -0.69 -1.26 -3.96
CA ARG A 16 -0.99 -2.49 -3.23
C ARG A 16 -1.24 -3.70 -4.14
N ILE A 17 -2.03 -3.50 -5.22
CA ILE A 17 -2.27 -4.54 -6.23
C ILE A 17 -0.97 -4.89 -6.96
N ALA A 18 -0.19 -3.89 -7.38
CA ALA A 18 1.07 -4.12 -8.08
C ALA A 18 2.07 -4.91 -7.23
N LEU A 19 2.19 -4.59 -5.94
CA LEU A 19 3.05 -5.31 -5.01
C LEU A 19 2.56 -6.73 -4.73
N ASN A 20 1.25 -6.93 -4.61
CA ASN A 20 0.64 -8.25 -4.42
C ASN A 20 0.88 -9.16 -5.64
N LEU A 21 0.72 -8.62 -6.86
CA LEU A 21 1.05 -9.31 -8.11
C LEU A 21 2.53 -9.66 -8.23
N LYS A 22 3.41 -8.85 -7.65
CA LYS A 22 4.86 -9.10 -7.64
C LYS A 22 5.30 -10.02 -6.49
N GLN A 23 4.38 -10.49 -5.64
CA GLN A 23 4.67 -11.24 -4.41
C GLN A 23 5.77 -10.62 -3.54
N CYS A 24 5.86 -9.29 -3.54
CA CYS A 24 6.81 -8.60 -2.67
C CYS A 24 6.19 -8.47 -1.28
N SER A 25 6.92 -8.90 -0.24
CA SER A 25 6.53 -8.59 1.14
C SER A 25 6.68 -7.09 1.40
N TYR A 26 5.55 -6.41 1.49
CA TYR A 26 5.46 -5.02 1.93
C TYR A 26 4.60 -4.94 3.19
N GLU A 27 4.96 -4.00 4.06
CA GLU A 27 4.19 -3.72 5.26
C GLU A 27 3.32 -2.50 4.97
N GLN A 28 2.00 -2.68 4.92
CA GLN A 28 1.06 -1.58 4.73
C GLN A 28 0.83 -0.89 6.07
N ARG A 29 1.36 0.32 6.24
CA ARG A 29 1.05 1.19 7.37
C ARG A 29 0.05 2.22 6.90
N THR A 30 -1.23 1.91 7.08
CA THR A 30 -2.31 2.85 6.82
C THR A 30 -2.35 3.83 7.98
N HIS A 31 -1.96 5.08 7.76
CA HIS A 31 -2.19 6.15 8.74
C HIS A 31 -3.62 6.65 8.53
N ASP A 32 -4.51 6.23 9.43
CA ASP A 32 -5.77 6.88 9.71
C ASP A 32 -5.44 8.03 10.68
N LEU A 33 -5.73 9.28 10.28
CA LEU A 33 -5.50 10.46 11.12
C LEU A 33 -6.55 10.54 12.23
#